data_AF-A0A927CUZ3-F1
#
_entry.id   AF-A0A927CUZ3-F1
#
_cell.length_a   1.000
_cell.length_b   1.000
_cell.length_c   1.000
_cell.angle_alpha   90.00
_cell.angle_beta   90.00
_cell.angle_gamma   90.00
#
_symmetry.space_group_name_H-M   'P 1'
#
loop_
_entity.id
_entity.type
_entity.pdbx_description
1 polymer ?
#
loop_
_entity_poly.entity_id
_entity_poly.type
_entity_poly.pdbx_seq_one_letter_code
_entity_poly.pdbx_strand_id
1 'polypeptide(L)'
;MLHSISTRGRFIIAAMLVGLVGGFLAIFIPIIYSETVYFNREAIIWYIPSKNFWLLALSVAIIVLILILLAFKRNVITYIASAIMVAASIFIGYTSFLSVTIIDEEYLYIKDVFEETTFLWSEINEVVLYYEKETGFEE
;
A
#
# COMPACT_ATOMS: atom_id res chain seq x y z
N MET A 1 -38.65 9.58 -16.21
CA MET A 1 -37.86 8.43 -16.71
C MET A 1 -36.41 8.68 -16.34
N LEU A 2 -35.85 7.89 -15.42
CA LEU A 2 -34.43 8.01 -15.06
C LEU A 2 -33.59 7.74 -16.31
N HIS A 3 -32.70 8.67 -16.66
CA HIS A 3 -31.72 8.50 -17.72
C HIS A 3 -30.88 7.24 -17.39
N SER A 4 -31.05 6.15 -18.13
CA SER A 4 -30.27 4.93 -17.89
C SER A 4 -28.81 5.23 -18.19
N ILE A 5 -27.96 5.18 -17.15
CA ILE A 5 -26.52 5.45 -17.28
C ILE A 5 -25.90 4.44 -18.27
N SER A 6 -25.17 4.97 -19.25
CA SER A 6 -24.47 4.18 -20.26
C SER A 6 -23.43 3.26 -19.61
N THR A 7 -23.13 2.12 -20.23
CA THR A 7 -22.13 1.16 -19.71
C THR A 7 -20.77 1.83 -19.48
N ARG A 8 -20.35 2.72 -20.39
CA ARG A 8 -19.14 3.53 -20.21
C ARG A 8 -19.23 4.43 -18.98
N GLY A 9 -20.36 5.08 -18.77
CA GLY A 9 -20.61 5.90 -17.58
C GLY A 9 -20.50 5.09 -16.28
N ARG A 10 -21.01 3.85 -16.25
CA ARG A 10 -20.91 2.98 -15.07
C ARG A 10 -19.46 2.68 -14.69
N PHE A 11 -18.63 2.34 -15.67
CA PHE A 11 -17.21 2.06 -15.43
C PHE A 11 -16.44 3.30 -14.97
N ILE A 12 -16.72 4.48 -15.54
CA ILE A 12 -16.09 5.73 -15.10
C ILE A 12 -16.52 6.09 -13.68
N ILE A 13 -17.81 5.99 -13.35
CA ILE A 13 -18.31 6.24 -12.00
C ILE A 13 -17.67 5.27 -11.01
N ALA A 14 -17.59 3.97 -11.36
CA ALA A 14 -16.91 2.98 -10.54
C ALA A 14 -15.42 3.32 -10.35
N ALA A 15 -14.71 3.74 -11.42
CA ALA A 15 -13.31 4.14 -11.33
C ALA A 15 -13.11 5.34 -10.39
N MET A 16 -14.00 6.33 -10.45
CA MET A 16 -13.97 7.49 -9.54
C MET A 16 -14.21 7.08 -8.08
N LEU A 17 -15.23 6.24 -7.83
CA LEU A 17 -15.53 5.77 -6.48
C LEU A 17 -14.39 4.92 -5.92
N VAL A 18 -13.85 3.99 -6.71
CA VAL A 18 -12.71 3.15 -6.31
C VAL A 18 -11.46 3.99 -6.12
N GLY A 19 -11.21 5.00 -6.96
CA GLY A 19 -10.07 5.90 -6.78
C GLY A 19 -10.18 6.73 -5.49
N LEU A 20 -11.37 7.27 -5.20
CA LEU A 20 -11.60 8.07 -4.01
C LEU A 20 -11.53 7.23 -2.73
N VAL A 21 -12.33 6.16 -2.66
CA VAL A 21 -12.39 5.27 -1.49
C VAL A 21 -11.08 4.51 -1.35
N GLY A 22 -10.56 3.95 -2.44
CA GLY A 22 -9.30 3.23 -2.44
C GLY A 22 -8.11 4.11 -2.10
N GLY A 23 -8.07 5.37 -2.56
CA GLY A 23 -7.04 6.33 -2.15
C GLY A 23 -7.08 6.63 -0.66
N PHE A 24 -8.27 6.81 -0.08
CA PHE A 24 -8.43 6.93 1.36
C PHE A 24 -7.94 5.66 2.08
N LEU A 25 -8.38 4.48 1.64
CA LEU A 25 -7.94 3.20 2.20
C LEU A 25 -6.43 3.01 2.10
N ALA A 26 -5.79 3.41 1.01
CA ALA A 26 -4.34 3.28 0.83
C ALA A 26 -3.53 4.04 1.91
N ILE A 27 -4.10 5.09 2.47
CA ILE A 27 -3.49 5.86 3.56
C ILE A 27 -3.80 5.23 4.92
N PHE A 28 -5.06 4.90 5.19
CA PHE A 28 -5.46 4.49 6.54
C PHE A 28 -5.26 3.00 6.84
N ILE A 29 -5.36 2.13 5.84
CA ILE A 29 -5.32 0.67 6.04
C ILE A 29 -3.95 0.16 6.53
N PRO A 30 -2.80 0.62 6.01
CA PRO A 30 -1.50 0.18 6.54
C PRO A 30 -1.36 0.51 8.03
N ILE A 31 -1.88 1.69 8.44
CA ILE A 31 -1.90 2.15 9.84
C ILE A 31 -2.76 1.22 10.69
N ILE A 32 -4.02 1.03 10.31
CA ILE A 32 -4.96 0.18 11.06
C ILE A 32 -4.47 -1.26 11.16
N TYR A 33 -3.90 -1.81 10.08
CA TYR A 33 -3.40 -3.17 10.07
C TYR A 33 -2.22 -3.35 11.02
N SER A 34 -1.27 -2.41 11.02
CA SER A 34 -0.13 -2.43 11.93
C SER A 34 -0.57 -2.40 13.40
N GLU A 35 -1.52 -1.52 13.73
CA GLU A 35 -2.07 -1.37 15.09
C GLU A 35 -2.92 -2.56 15.57
N THR A 36 -3.36 -3.43 14.66
CA THR A 36 -4.22 -4.58 15.02
C THR A 36 -3.48 -5.92 14.99
N VAL A 37 -2.59 -6.13 14.01
CA VAL A 37 -1.91 -7.41 13.81
C VAL A 37 -0.55 -7.47 14.49
N TYR A 38 0.20 -6.38 14.46
CA TYR A 38 1.56 -6.34 14.99
C TYR A 38 1.65 -5.71 16.36
N PHE A 39 0.55 -5.25 16.94
CA PHE A 39 0.54 -4.63 18.26
C PHE A 39 1.18 -5.52 19.32
N ASN A 40 2.29 -5.06 19.89
CA ASN A 40 2.84 -5.59 21.12
C ASN A 40 2.95 -4.44 22.14
N ARG A 41 2.84 -4.76 23.43
CA ARG A 41 2.81 -3.74 24.49
C ARG A 41 4.19 -3.31 24.96
N GLU A 42 5.19 -4.12 24.65
CA GLU A 42 6.57 -3.98 25.09
C GLU A 42 7.39 -3.17 24.09
N ALA A 43 7.00 -3.16 22.80
CA ALA A 43 7.75 -2.36 21.84
C ALA A 43 7.49 -0.86 21.99
N ILE A 44 8.61 -0.14 21.95
CA ILE A 44 8.74 1.28 22.19
C ILE A 44 8.26 2.07 20.97
N ILE A 45 8.61 1.58 19.77
CA ILE A 45 8.25 2.21 18.50
C ILE A 45 7.81 1.15 17.50
N TRP A 46 6.68 1.45 16.84
CA TRP A 46 6.11 0.68 15.74
C TRP A 46 6.20 1.54 14.48
N TYR A 47 6.95 1.09 13.49
CA TYR A 47 7.11 1.83 12.24
C TYR A 47 6.60 1.02 11.06
N ILE A 48 5.71 1.64 10.30
CA ILE A 48 5.18 1.08 9.07
C ILE A 48 6.03 1.60 7.93
N PRO A 49 6.71 0.73 7.17
CA PRO A 49 7.49 1.15 6.03
C PRO A 49 6.63 1.92 5.03
N SER A 50 7.14 3.06 4.53
CA SER A 50 6.46 3.88 3.52
C SER A 50 6.11 3.08 2.25
N LYS A 51 6.88 2.02 1.96
CA LYS A 51 6.61 1.06 0.88
C LYS A 51 5.19 0.47 0.95
N ASN A 52 4.65 0.20 2.15
CA ASN A 52 3.33 -0.39 2.32
C ASN A 52 2.22 0.51 1.75
N PHE A 53 2.30 1.80 2.05
CA PHE A 53 1.36 2.81 1.52
C PHE A 53 1.45 2.90 -0.01
N TRP A 54 2.66 2.91 -0.56
CA TRP A 54 2.88 2.95 -2.00
C TRP A 54 2.38 1.69 -2.72
N LEU A 55 2.62 0.50 -2.15
CA LEU A 55 2.14 -0.76 -2.72
C LEU A 55 0.62 -0.81 -2.72
N LEU A 56 -0.03 -0.40 -1.62
CA LEU A 56 -1.49 -0.38 -1.55
C LEU A 56 -2.09 0.67 -2.50
N ALA A 57 -1.48 1.86 -2.59
CA ALA A 57 -1.88 2.87 -3.55
C ALA A 57 -1.72 2.38 -5.01
N LEU A 58 -0.63 1.68 -5.32
CA LEU A 58 -0.40 1.08 -6.63
C LEU A 58 -1.45 0.01 -6.95
N SER A 59 -1.77 -0.85 -5.98
CA SER A 59 -2.83 -1.86 -6.10
C SER A 59 -4.17 -1.22 -6.50
N VAL A 60 -4.57 -0.14 -5.81
CA VAL A 60 -5.79 0.63 -6.11
C VAL A 60 -5.71 1.29 -7.49
N ALA A 61 -4.58 1.92 -7.82
CA ALA A 61 -4.39 2.58 -9.11
C ALA A 61 -4.55 1.60 -10.29
N ILE A 62 -4.04 0.37 -10.15
CA ILE A 62 -4.22 -0.69 -11.15
C ILE A 62 -5.72 -0.99 -11.36
N ILE A 63 -6.51 -1.11 -10.30
CA ILE A 63 -7.97 -1.35 -10.42
C ILE A 63 -8.66 -0.18 -11.12
N VAL A 64 -8.30 1.07 -10.78
CA VAL A 64 -8.84 2.27 -11.45
C VAL A 64 -8.52 2.24 -12.95
N LEU A 65 -7.29 1.90 -13.32
CA LEU A 65 -6.87 1.79 -14.73
C LEU A 65 -7.63 0.69 -15.48
N ILE A 66 -7.90 -0.45 -14.84
CA ILE A 66 -8.71 -1.53 -15.43
C ILE A 66 -10.14 -1.04 -15.72
N LEU A 67 -10.76 -0.35 -14.76
CA LEU A 67 -12.12 0.18 -14.93
C LEU A 67 -12.17 1.22 -16.05
N ILE A 68 -11.16 2.10 -16.14
CA ILE A 68 -11.03 3.05 -17.24
C ILE A 68 -10.88 2.30 -18.57
N LEU A 69 -9.98 1.31 -18.66
CA LEU A 69 -9.78 0.51 -19.87
C LEU A 69 -11.09 -0.12 -20.36
N LEU A 70 -11.84 -0.76 -19.47
CA LEU A 70 -13.13 -1.40 -19.76
C LEU A 70 -14.24 -0.40 -20.12
N ALA A 71 -14.12 0.87 -19.70
CA ALA A 71 -15.03 1.93 -20.11
C ALA A 71 -14.93 2.20 -21.63
N PHE A 72 -13.71 2.14 -22.18
CA PHE A 72 -13.41 2.48 -23.57
C PHE A 72 -13.35 1.28 -24.50
N LYS A 73 -12.79 0.15 -24.07
CA LYS A 73 -12.56 -1.02 -24.92
C LYS A 73 -13.00 -2.30 -24.21
N ARG A 74 -13.87 -3.06 -24.88
CA ARG A 74 -14.47 -4.30 -24.36
C ARG A 74 -14.41 -5.40 -25.42
N ASN A 75 -13.24 -5.98 -25.59
CA ASN A 75 -13.03 -7.20 -26.37
C ASN A 75 -12.49 -8.33 -25.46
N VAL A 76 -12.47 -9.55 -25.97
CA VAL A 76 -12.02 -10.74 -25.21
C VAL A 76 -10.63 -10.53 -24.62
N ILE A 77 -9.71 -9.94 -25.40
CA ILE A 77 -8.34 -9.64 -24.95
C ILE A 77 -8.34 -8.67 -23.76
N THR A 78 -9.12 -7.60 -23.79
CA THR A 78 -9.20 -6.64 -22.66
C THR A 78 -9.76 -7.29 -21.41
N TYR A 79 -10.70 -8.23 -21.52
CA TYR A 79 -11.22 -8.95 -20.35
C TYR A 79 -10.17 -9.88 -19.75
N ILE A 80 -9.44 -10.64 -20.58
CA ILE A 80 -8.34 -11.51 -20.12
C ILE A 80 -7.25 -10.66 -19.46
N ALA A 81 -6.81 -9.58 -20.10
CA ALA A 81 -5.81 -8.67 -19.55
C ALA A 81 -6.28 -8.06 -18.22
N SER A 82 -7.55 -7.64 -18.15
CA SER A 82 -8.15 -7.11 -16.91
C SER A 82 -8.13 -8.15 -15.79
N ALA A 83 -8.48 -9.41 -16.07
CA ALA A 83 -8.46 -10.48 -15.08
C ALA A 83 -7.05 -10.72 -14.52
N ILE A 84 -6.03 -10.75 -15.39
CA ILE A 84 -4.62 -10.88 -14.99
C ILE A 84 -4.19 -9.68 -14.14
N MET A 85 -4.54 -8.46 -14.55
CA MET A 85 -4.19 -7.25 -13.80
C MET A 85 -4.92 -7.17 -12.45
N VAL A 86 -6.15 -7.67 -12.34
CA VAL A 86 -6.84 -7.82 -11.05
C VAL A 86 -6.07 -8.77 -10.14
N ALA A 87 -5.68 -9.94 -10.64
CA ALA A 87 -4.88 -10.90 -9.85
C ALA A 87 -3.56 -10.28 -9.37
N ALA A 88 -2.86 -9.55 -10.25
CA ALA A 88 -1.64 -8.84 -9.90
C ALA A 88 -1.88 -7.73 -8.86
N SER A 89 -2.96 -6.95 -9.00
CA SER A 89 -3.35 -5.92 -8.04
C SER A 89 -3.63 -6.51 -6.66
N ILE A 90 -4.33 -7.64 -6.59
CA ILE A 90 -4.58 -8.34 -5.32
C ILE A 90 -3.27 -8.81 -4.71
N PHE A 91 -2.37 -9.39 -5.49
CA PHE A 91 -1.06 -9.84 -5.01
C PHE A 91 -0.23 -8.66 -4.45
N ILE A 92 -0.15 -7.54 -5.18
CA ILE A 92 0.55 -6.32 -4.72
C ILE A 92 -0.12 -5.74 -3.46
N GLY A 93 -1.45 -5.74 -3.40
CA GLY A 93 -2.19 -5.30 -2.23
C GLY A 93 -1.87 -6.16 -1.02
N TYR A 94 -1.78 -7.49 -1.19
CA TYR A 94 -1.40 -8.40 -0.11
C TYR A 94 0.03 -8.16 0.39
N THR A 95 1.00 -7.93 -0.51
CA THR A 95 2.39 -7.69 -0.09
C THR A 95 2.55 -6.38 0.70
N SER A 96 1.63 -5.42 0.55
CA SER A 96 1.63 -4.19 1.35
C SER A 96 1.44 -4.40 2.86
N PHE A 97 1.04 -5.60 3.30
CA PHE A 97 0.83 -5.93 4.71
C PHE A 97 1.95 -6.75 5.33
N LEU A 98 2.94 -7.16 4.53
CA LEU A 98 3.94 -8.11 4.96
C LEU A 98 5.14 -7.46 5.64
N SER A 99 5.37 -6.17 5.40
CA SER A 99 6.52 -5.46 5.95
C SER A 99 6.17 -4.66 7.20
N VAL A 100 6.98 -4.77 8.26
CA VAL A 100 6.85 -4.03 9.52
C VAL A 100 8.22 -3.87 10.18
N THR A 101 8.42 -2.76 10.88
CA THR A 101 9.58 -2.55 11.75
C THR A 101 9.12 -2.33 13.18
N ILE A 102 9.64 -3.14 14.08
CA ILE A 102 9.32 -3.13 15.51
C ILE A 102 10.61 -2.87 16.27
N ILE A 103 10.60 -1.85 17.13
CA ILE A 103 11.73 -1.49 18.00
C ILE A 103 11.31 -1.79 19.43
N ASP A 104 11.92 -2.83 20.00
CA ASP A 104 11.69 -3.32 21.35
C ASP A 104 12.85 -2.93 22.29
N GLU A 105 12.68 -3.12 23.60
CA GLU A 105 13.72 -2.87 24.60
C GLU A 105 14.93 -3.78 24.44
N GLU A 106 14.74 -4.98 23.87
CA GLU A 106 15.79 -6.00 23.73
C GLU A 106 16.31 -6.17 22.29
N TYR A 107 15.46 -5.89 21.29
CA TYR A 107 15.79 -6.15 19.89
C TYR A 107 15.14 -5.16 18.92
N LEU A 108 15.72 -5.07 17.73
CA LEU A 108 15.18 -4.45 16.54
C LEU A 108 14.72 -5.56 15.59
N TYR A 109 13.42 -5.61 15.31
CA TYR A 109 12.82 -6.56 14.38
C TYR A 109 12.41 -5.86 13.10
N ILE A 110 12.98 -6.29 11.98
CA ILE A 110 12.67 -5.78 10.64
C ILE A 110 12.19 -6.94 9.80
N LYS A 111 10.94 -6.84 9.37
CA LYS A 111 10.33 -7.72 8.39
C LYS A 111 10.08 -6.93 7.12
N ASP A 112 10.68 -7.35 6.02
CA ASP A 112 10.29 -6.94 4.67
C ASP A 112 9.61 -8.13 3.96
N VAL A 113 9.09 -7.93 2.75
CA VAL A 113 8.25 -8.92 2.04
C VAL A 113 8.92 -10.30 1.91
N PHE A 114 10.25 -10.35 1.79
CA PHE A 114 11.02 -11.56 1.56
C PHE A 114 12.10 -11.84 2.60
N GLU A 115 12.34 -10.90 3.50
CA GLU A 115 13.46 -10.95 4.44
C GLU A 115 12.96 -10.63 5.84
N GLU A 116 13.42 -11.41 6.81
CA GLU A 116 13.12 -11.22 8.21
C GLU A 116 14.44 -11.20 8.96
N THR A 117 14.68 -10.13 9.70
CA THR A 117 15.92 -9.90 10.44
C THR A 117 15.59 -9.39 11.83
N THR A 118 16.23 -10.01 12.81
CA THR A 118 16.17 -9.60 14.21
C THR A 118 17.58 -9.27 14.65
N PHE A 119 17.79 -8.06 15.16
CA PHE A 119 19.06 -7.61 15.71
C PHE A 119 18.90 -7.40 17.21
N LEU A 120 19.69 -8.10 18.03
CA LEU A 120 19.76 -7.76 19.45
C LEU A 120 20.52 -6.45 19.63
N TRP A 121 20.15 -5.62 20.61
CA TRP A 121 20.89 -4.38 20.87
C TRP A 121 22.38 -4.63 21.17
N SER A 122 22.71 -5.77 21.77
CA SER A 122 24.09 -6.20 22.01
C SER A 122 24.90 -6.47 20.74
N GLU A 123 24.24 -6.70 19.62
CA GLU A 123 24.87 -6.99 18.32
C GLU A 123 25.04 -5.70 17.47
N ILE A 124 24.41 -4.60 17.89
CA ILE A 124 24.46 -3.32 17.21
C ILE A 124 25.60 -2.48 17.80
N ASN A 125 26.66 -2.26 17.01
CA ASN A 125 27.82 -1.47 17.45
C ASN A 125 27.52 0.04 17.54
N GLU A 126 26.66 0.58 16.66
CA GLU A 126 26.35 2.00 16.60
C GLU A 126 24.98 2.25 15.94
N VAL A 127 24.23 3.24 16.41
CA VAL A 127 22.99 3.74 15.80
C VAL A 127 23.23 5.16 15.30
N VAL A 128 23.25 5.35 13.98
CA VAL A 128 23.45 6.67 13.38
C VAL A 128 22.14 7.21 12.85
N LEU A 129 21.64 8.28 13.48
CA LEU A 129 20.48 9.02 13.02
C LEU A 129 20.92 10.09 12.02
N TYR A 130 20.66 9.85 10.74
CA TYR A 130 20.87 10.86 9.71
C TYR A 130 19.64 11.76 9.61
N TYR A 131 19.80 13.03 9.99
CA TYR A 131 18.82 14.06 9.70
C TYR A 131 19.19 14.71 8.35
N GLU A 132 18.55 14.28 7.28
CA GLU A 132 18.70 14.95 5.98
C GLU A 132 17.96 16.29 6.07
N LYS A 133 18.71 17.36 6.34
CA LYS A 133 18.19 18.72 6.35
C LYS A 133 17.79 19.05 4.91
N GLU A 134 16.48 19.19 4.63
CA GLU A 134 16.01 19.65 3.32
C GLU A 134 16.79 20.90 2.92
N THR A 135 17.58 20.77 1.85
CA THR A 135 18.26 21.87 1.19
C THR A 135 17.20 22.75 0.54
N GLY A 136 16.72 23.77 1.26
CA GLY A 136 15.60 24.54 0.74
C GLY A 136 15.29 25.88 1.39
N PHE A 137 16.19 26.52 2.14
CA PHE A 137 16.09 27.96 2.43
C PHE A 137 17.50 28.54 2.58
N GLU A 138 18.01 29.16 1.51
CA GLU A 138 19.06 30.17 1.62
C GLU A 138 18.40 31.47 2.15
N GLU A 139 19.11 32.11 3.08
CA GLU A 139 18.74 33.36 3.79
C GLU A 139 18.58 34.57 2.87
#